data_AF-A0A2H3C1Z5-F1
#
_entry.id   AF-A0A2H3C1Z5-F1
#
_cell.length_a   1.000
_cell.length_b   1.000
_cell.length_c   1.000
_cell.angle_alpha   90.00
_cell.angle_beta   90.00
_cell.angle_gamma   90.00
#
_symmetry.space_group_name_H-M   'P 1'
#
loop_
_entity.id
_entity.type
_entity.pdbx_description
1 polymer ?
#
loop_
_entity_poly.entity_id
_entity_poly.type
_entity_poly.pdbx_seq_one_letter_code
_entity_poly.pdbx_strand_id
1 'polypeptide(L)'
;MSSNPSVQSIVLQSTSALPLTSVRSLLHHIAGFSFTCQFTLRRLLSDASDGHPALESKIDRVSRAFLRFPGEEDEASQWNCLACVPFHVTSRLRGRFSPDVYAQLLCLQHGTNHLDEIRELLLSNLPEEGIVLEPIVWARLLHKLLPFGPDDRDIALYFFEIIPSNYWNANFVVPPPVYEWEEIKIIKNANSTADHLRSTVHNYLYPWVGDSIIQGKLNVTDSIFNPESPDDYPSPQDPRLRFLLTIVGSPSIQRTGIDLPSGNIFRKAISEIETFFRIDHLFYIFQSSLPIVEFNNHRHAILKLLYMLLSSDHFGKREVPVERQHAALVLFLRMVEFTFPLPPFMARNWCTPGLAAEFVRIAFEDGSWTSIDPPDRLYELLHCLVQFPPIMNQAFEYAGAMRLFDRLVEKLHYSHGNPFDCIHSSYIPTVLEMFITGLPPSNLEPQICQKFLGYLHEPDTLFAVCAFLVGDSDDRTLHGLASLCPDDPAWPVCLQRLREYAYPPRLSDRRNIPGILADLTTFIEGGGVGSFGRTAPSGAEQIAQVDDSSVDSPKDTWRNAWRRVQRYITNGAAHEDMALSSIGTV
;
A
#
# COMPACT_ATOMS: atom_id res chain seq x y z
N MET A 1 29.09 19.74 -41.17
CA MET A 1 29.95 20.29 -40.10
C MET A 1 31.16 21.02 -40.70
N SER A 2 31.80 21.94 -39.96
CA SER A 2 33.02 22.64 -40.41
C SER A 2 34.16 21.67 -40.68
N SER A 3 35.02 21.92 -41.67
CA SER A 3 36.23 21.13 -41.94
C SER A 3 37.40 21.46 -41.02
N ASN A 4 37.28 22.49 -40.18
CA ASN A 4 38.32 22.88 -39.23
C ASN A 4 38.22 22.04 -37.94
N PRO A 5 39.25 21.23 -37.60
CA PRO A 5 39.21 20.34 -36.44
C PRO A 5 39.02 21.06 -35.09
N SER A 6 39.53 22.28 -34.97
CA SER A 6 39.37 23.10 -33.76
C SER A 6 37.91 23.54 -33.59
N VAL A 7 37.27 23.95 -34.69
CA VAL A 7 35.84 24.31 -34.69
C VAL A 7 34.98 23.09 -34.38
N GLN A 8 35.28 21.92 -34.98
CA GLN A 8 34.57 20.68 -34.68
C GLN A 8 34.69 20.31 -33.19
N SER A 9 35.90 20.37 -32.63
CA SER A 9 36.15 20.08 -31.21
C SER A 9 35.39 21.02 -30.28
N ILE A 10 35.30 22.32 -30.60
CA ILE A 10 34.53 23.28 -29.81
C ILE A 10 33.03 22.95 -29.89
N VAL A 11 32.50 22.69 -31.09
CA VAL A 11 31.09 22.35 -31.26
C VAL A 11 30.74 21.07 -30.48
N LEU A 12 31.52 20.00 -30.65
CA LEU A 12 31.34 18.75 -29.91
C LEU A 12 31.29 18.97 -28.40
N GLN A 13 32.31 19.63 -27.85
CA GLN A 13 32.37 19.86 -26.41
C GLN A 13 31.27 20.78 -25.90
N SER A 14 30.87 21.80 -26.67
CA SER A 14 29.79 22.70 -26.27
C SER A 14 28.42 21.99 -26.30
N THR A 15 28.20 21.06 -27.23
CA THR A 15 26.94 20.29 -27.26
C THR A 15 26.77 19.37 -26.05
N SER A 16 27.86 18.98 -25.39
CA SER A 16 27.79 18.12 -24.20
C SER A 16 27.08 18.79 -23.02
N ALA A 17 26.99 20.12 -23.02
CA ALA A 17 26.32 20.90 -21.97
C ALA A 17 24.87 21.22 -22.31
N LEU A 18 24.37 20.84 -23.49
CA LEU A 18 23.02 21.17 -23.91
C LEU A 18 21.98 20.41 -23.06
N PRO A 19 20.89 21.10 -22.64
CA PRO A 19 19.71 20.44 -22.09
C PRO A 19 19.12 19.45 -23.09
N LEU A 20 18.59 18.34 -22.60
CA LEU A 20 18.01 17.28 -23.46
C LEU A 20 16.82 17.78 -24.29
N THR A 21 16.08 18.77 -23.78
CA THR A 21 14.99 19.44 -24.51
C THR A 21 15.49 20.10 -25.80
N SER A 22 16.67 20.72 -25.76
CA SER A 22 17.29 21.38 -26.92
C SER A 22 17.91 20.39 -27.90
N VAL A 23 18.38 19.23 -27.41
CA VAL A 23 18.95 18.16 -28.23
C VAL A 23 17.95 17.67 -29.26
N ARG A 24 16.67 17.49 -28.87
CA ARG A 24 15.60 17.06 -29.79
C ARG A 24 15.44 17.99 -30.98
N SER A 25 15.44 19.30 -30.73
CA SER A 25 15.33 20.30 -31.80
C SER A 25 16.56 20.31 -32.72
N LEU A 26 17.73 19.94 -32.20
CA LEU A 26 18.99 19.94 -32.96
C LEU A 26 19.25 18.65 -33.74
N LEU A 27 18.62 17.53 -33.36
CA LEU A 27 18.81 16.23 -34.03
C LEU A 27 18.58 16.31 -35.55
N HIS A 28 17.57 17.05 -36.00
CA HIS A 28 17.28 17.21 -37.43
C HIS A 28 18.19 18.22 -38.16
N HIS A 29 18.98 19.01 -37.44
CA HIS A 29 19.79 20.09 -38.01
C HIS A 29 21.28 19.76 -38.10
N ILE A 30 21.74 18.68 -37.46
CA ILE A 30 23.16 18.32 -37.40
C ILE A 30 23.39 16.88 -37.91
N ALA A 31 23.21 16.69 -39.22
CA ALA A 31 23.51 15.40 -39.86
C ALA A 31 24.97 14.98 -39.66
N GLY A 32 25.19 13.70 -39.36
CA GLY A 32 26.52 13.12 -39.16
C GLY A 32 27.20 13.53 -37.84
N PHE A 33 26.47 14.12 -36.90
CA PHE A 33 27.04 14.53 -35.60
C PHE A 33 27.53 13.32 -34.78
N SER A 34 26.70 12.28 -34.68
CA SER A 34 27.03 11.01 -34.02
C SER A 34 28.35 10.41 -34.54
N PHE A 35 28.49 10.30 -35.87
CA PHE A 35 29.71 9.81 -36.51
C PHE A 35 30.94 10.65 -36.15
N THR A 36 30.77 11.98 -36.07
CA THR A 36 31.85 12.90 -35.70
C THR A 36 32.26 12.72 -34.23
N CYS A 37 31.28 12.53 -33.33
CA CYS A 37 31.53 12.20 -31.92
C CYS A 37 32.33 10.89 -31.80
N GLN A 38 31.87 9.84 -32.47
CA GLN A 38 32.48 8.51 -32.45
C GLN A 38 33.93 8.53 -32.93
N PHE A 39 34.20 9.13 -34.10
CA PHE A 39 35.55 9.23 -34.65
C PHE A 39 36.49 9.99 -33.70
N THR A 40 36.00 11.10 -33.13
CA THR A 40 36.76 11.89 -32.16
C THR A 40 37.04 11.10 -30.89
N LEU A 41 36.03 10.40 -30.35
CA LEU A 41 36.15 9.61 -29.13
C LEU A 41 37.15 8.46 -29.31
N ARG A 42 37.10 7.77 -30.45
CA ARG A 42 38.04 6.68 -30.78
C ARG A 42 39.48 7.16 -30.76
N ARG A 43 39.75 8.34 -31.35
CA ARG A 43 41.09 8.95 -31.33
C ARG A 43 41.55 9.26 -29.91
N LEU A 44 40.68 9.89 -29.11
CA LEU A 44 41.00 10.24 -27.72
C LEU A 44 41.28 9.02 -26.84
N LEU A 45 40.55 7.93 -27.02
CA LEU A 45 40.75 6.70 -26.27
C LEU A 45 42.03 5.96 -26.68
N SER A 46 42.42 6.04 -27.96
CA SER A 46 43.73 5.56 -28.42
C SER A 46 44.85 6.33 -27.73
N ASP A 47 44.79 7.67 -27.78
CA ASP A 47 45.79 8.55 -27.18
C ASP A 47 45.87 8.37 -25.64
N ALA A 48 44.73 8.12 -24.98
CA ALA A 48 44.68 7.84 -23.54
C ALA A 48 45.26 6.46 -23.18
N SER A 49 45.18 5.49 -24.09
CA SER A 49 45.73 4.15 -23.87
C SER A 49 47.25 4.14 -23.78
N ASP A 50 47.90 5.14 -24.37
CA ASP A 50 49.36 5.38 -24.38
C ASP A 50 49.86 6.14 -23.14
N GLY A 51 49.02 6.36 -22.12
CA GLY A 51 49.43 6.90 -20.81
C GLY A 51 49.27 8.41 -20.63
N HIS A 52 48.31 9.03 -21.34
CA HIS A 52 48.02 10.47 -21.24
C HIS A 52 46.71 10.75 -20.43
N PRO A 53 46.77 10.85 -19.09
CA PRO A 53 45.61 11.10 -18.24
C PRO A 53 44.95 12.48 -18.45
N ALA A 54 45.63 13.42 -19.11
CA ALA A 54 45.11 14.77 -19.38
C ALA A 54 43.92 14.83 -20.36
N LEU A 55 43.54 13.71 -21.00
CA LEU A 55 42.48 13.65 -22.00
C LEU A 55 41.09 13.34 -21.43
N GLU A 56 41.00 12.97 -20.14
CA GLU A 56 39.74 12.52 -19.53
C GLU A 56 38.62 13.56 -19.64
N SER A 57 38.90 14.84 -19.36
CA SER A 57 37.89 15.91 -19.49
C SER A 57 37.36 16.06 -20.92
N LYS A 58 38.19 15.76 -21.92
CA LYS A 58 37.77 15.81 -23.33
C LYS A 58 36.99 14.57 -23.71
N ILE A 59 37.41 13.40 -23.20
CA ILE A 59 36.68 12.14 -23.35
C ILE A 59 35.28 12.31 -22.78
N ASP A 60 35.15 12.75 -21.52
CA ASP A 60 33.89 13.04 -20.82
C ASP A 60 32.94 13.91 -21.67
N ARG A 61 33.41 15.06 -22.15
CA ARG A 61 32.57 15.96 -22.95
C ARG A 61 32.14 15.31 -24.27
N VAL A 62 33.04 14.61 -24.96
CA VAL A 62 32.72 13.97 -26.25
C VAL A 62 31.79 12.77 -26.06
N SER A 63 31.97 11.94 -25.02
CA SER A 63 31.06 10.85 -24.70
C SER A 63 29.68 11.36 -24.30
N ARG A 64 29.60 12.41 -23.47
CA ARG A 64 28.31 13.06 -23.14
C ARG A 64 27.60 13.65 -24.34
N ALA A 65 28.33 14.26 -25.27
CA ALA A 65 27.76 14.74 -26.53
C ALA A 65 27.25 13.57 -27.38
N PHE A 66 27.99 12.47 -27.43
CA PHE A 66 27.58 11.28 -28.17
C PHE A 66 26.28 10.67 -27.61
N LEU A 67 26.18 10.51 -26.29
CA LEU A 67 24.98 9.92 -25.65
C LEU A 67 23.69 10.73 -25.90
N ARG A 68 23.82 12.06 -26.03
CA ARG A 68 22.70 12.96 -26.35
C ARG A 68 22.23 12.81 -27.79
N PHE A 69 23.15 12.56 -28.72
CA PHE A 69 22.90 12.48 -30.16
C PHE A 69 23.22 11.08 -30.70
N PRO A 70 22.42 10.07 -30.37
CA PRO A 70 22.54 8.76 -30.99
C PRO A 70 22.33 8.87 -32.50
N GLY A 71 23.15 8.15 -33.26
CA GLY A 71 23.05 8.08 -34.72
C GLY A 71 22.37 6.81 -35.21
N GLU A 72 22.17 6.74 -36.53
CA GLU A 72 21.66 5.57 -37.28
C GLU A 72 22.49 4.28 -37.11
N GLU A 73 23.67 4.36 -36.50
CA GLU A 73 24.57 3.21 -36.32
C GLU A 73 24.11 2.21 -35.25
N ASP A 74 23.18 2.59 -34.37
CA ASP A 74 22.51 1.65 -33.47
C ASP A 74 21.50 0.75 -34.24
N GLU A 75 21.06 1.14 -35.45
CA GLU A 75 20.18 0.33 -36.32
C GLU A 75 20.95 -0.76 -37.10
N ALA A 76 22.27 -0.62 -37.23
CA ALA A 76 23.12 -1.52 -38.01
C ALA A 76 23.61 -2.72 -37.16
N SER A 77 22.69 -3.59 -36.78
CA SER A 77 22.92 -4.88 -36.08
C SER A 77 23.76 -5.92 -36.86
N GLN A 78 24.49 -5.53 -37.90
CA GLN A 78 25.35 -6.43 -38.66
C GLN A 78 26.74 -6.50 -38.04
N TRP A 79 27.08 -7.72 -37.59
CA TRP A 79 28.34 -8.17 -36.98
C TRP A 79 29.65 -7.85 -37.74
N ASN A 80 29.60 -7.09 -38.84
CA ASN A 80 30.75 -6.68 -39.64
C ASN A 80 30.77 -5.16 -39.92
N CYS A 81 30.04 -4.35 -39.17
CA CYS A 81 30.15 -2.91 -39.31
C CYS A 81 31.54 -2.45 -38.84
N LEU A 82 32.35 -1.90 -39.75
CA LEU A 82 33.59 -1.18 -39.42
C LEU A 82 33.37 0.01 -38.47
N ALA A 83 32.10 0.44 -38.29
CA ALA A 83 31.66 1.44 -37.33
C ALA A 83 31.29 0.85 -35.95
N CYS A 84 31.06 -0.46 -35.83
CA CYS A 84 31.03 -1.13 -34.53
C CYS A 84 32.48 -1.19 -34.02
N VAL A 85 32.92 -0.16 -33.32
CA VAL A 85 34.18 -0.24 -32.58
C VAL A 85 34.02 -1.38 -31.58
N PRO A 86 34.81 -2.46 -31.68
CA PRO A 86 34.87 -3.40 -30.59
C PRO A 86 35.60 -2.66 -29.48
N PHE A 87 34.85 -2.02 -28.59
CA PHE A 87 35.35 -1.66 -27.26
C PHE A 87 35.54 -2.96 -26.46
N HIS A 88 36.22 -3.97 -27.01
CA HIS A 88 36.67 -5.21 -26.36
C HIS A 88 37.75 -4.93 -25.28
N VAL A 89 37.70 -3.73 -24.69
CA VAL A 89 38.74 -3.11 -23.87
C VAL A 89 38.20 -2.87 -22.46
N THR A 90 37.00 -3.33 -22.11
CA THR A 90 36.39 -3.08 -20.78
C THR A 90 37.32 -3.44 -19.62
N SER A 91 37.93 -4.63 -19.67
CA SER A 91 38.90 -5.06 -18.65
C SER A 91 40.14 -4.17 -18.55
N ARG A 92 40.50 -3.43 -19.62
CA ARG A 92 41.64 -2.50 -19.61
C ARG A 92 41.24 -1.07 -19.26
N LEU A 93 39.96 -0.68 -19.38
CA LEU A 93 39.48 0.65 -19.04
C LEU A 93 39.02 0.77 -17.58
N ARG A 94 38.61 -0.35 -16.96
CA ARG A 94 38.27 -0.40 -15.53
C ARG A 94 39.47 0.07 -14.70
N GLY A 95 39.28 1.13 -13.92
CA GLY A 95 40.33 1.75 -13.09
C GLY A 95 41.26 2.73 -13.82
N ARG A 96 41.09 2.99 -15.13
CA ARG A 96 41.84 4.03 -15.87
C ARG A 96 41.17 5.40 -15.88
N PHE A 97 39.85 5.43 -15.75
CA PHE A 97 39.04 6.65 -15.74
C PHE A 97 38.27 6.76 -14.44
N SER A 98 37.81 7.96 -14.13
CA SER A 98 36.82 8.17 -13.07
C SER A 98 35.57 7.31 -13.30
N PRO A 99 34.87 6.90 -12.23
CA PRO A 99 33.66 6.08 -12.34
C PRO A 99 32.60 6.68 -13.28
N ASP A 100 32.46 8.00 -13.30
CA ASP A 100 31.46 8.68 -14.11
C ASP A 100 31.75 8.59 -15.61
N VAL A 101 33.02 8.83 -15.98
CA VAL A 101 33.48 8.67 -17.36
C VAL A 101 33.45 7.21 -17.78
N TYR A 102 33.81 6.30 -16.88
CA TYR A 102 33.71 4.86 -17.14
C TYR A 102 32.28 4.43 -17.45
N ALA A 103 31.30 4.87 -16.65
CA ALA A 103 29.89 4.58 -16.86
C ALA A 103 29.37 5.12 -18.20
N GLN A 104 29.79 6.33 -18.60
CA GLN A 104 29.45 6.87 -19.92
C GLN A 104 30.04 6.04 -21.06
N LEU A 105 31.28 5.57 -20.92
CA LEU A 105 31.92 4.72 -21.92
C LEU A 105 31.25 3.35 -22.02
N LEU A 106 30.79 2.77 -20.90
CA LEU A 106 30.00 1.54 -20.89
C LEU A 106 28.70 1.68 -21.69
N CYS A 107 28.02 2.82 -21.59
CA CYS A 107 26.79 3.09 -22.37
C CYS A 107 26.99 2.99 -23.89
N LEU A 108 28.18 3.36 -24.36
CA LEU A 108 28.53 3.44 -25.78
C LEU A 108 28.99 2.11 -26.38
N GLN A 109 29.02 1.05 -25.57
CA GLN A 109 29.44 -0.27 -26.04
C GLN A 109 28.30 -1.04 -26.70
N HIS A 110 28.67 -1.87 -27.68
CA HIS A 110 27.76 -2.76 -28.41
C HIS A 110 28.04 -4.23 -28.07
N GLY A 111 27.01 -5.07 -28.21
CA GLY A 111 27.06 -6.49 -27.88
C GLY A 111 26.71 -6.81 -26.42
N THR A 112 26.91 -8.05 -26.00
CA THR A 112 26.47 -8.56 -24.69
C THR A 112 27.59 -8.73 -23.66
N ASN A 113 28.86 -8.59 -24.09
CA ASN A 113 30.03 -8.90 -23.24
C ASN A 113 30.21 -7.98 -22.02
N HIS A 114 29.51 -6.85 -21.97
CA HIS A 114 29.63 -5.83 -20.92
C HIS A 114 28.40 -5.76 -20.01
N LEU A 115 27.39 -6.62 -20.22
CA LEU A 115 26.16 -6.62 -19.43
C LEU A 115 26.42 -6.94 -17.96
N ASP A 116 27.36 -7.85 -17.67
CA ASP A 116 27.73 -8.17 -16.28
C ASP A 116 28.38 -6.98 -15.56
N GLU A 117 29.19 -6.19 -16.27
CA GLU A 117 29.77 -4.96 -15.71
C GLU A 117 28.70 -3.88 -15.47
N ILE A 118 27.71 -3.78 -16.36
CA ILE A 118 26.55 -2.89 -16.15
C ILE A 118 25.74 -3.37 -14.94
N ARG A 119 25.52 -4.67 -14.76
CA ARG A 119 24.83 -5.24 -13.59
C ARG A 119 25.58 -4.92 -12.31
N GLU A 120 26.89 -5.19 -12.26
CA GLU A 120 27.74 -4.84 -11.11
C GLU A 120 27.66 -3.34 -10.79
N LEU A 121 27.70 -2.49 -11.82
CA LEU A 121 27.58 -1.05 -11.66
C LEU A 121 26.20 -0.67 -11.08
N LEU A 122 25.09 -1.18 -11.61
CA LEU A 122 23.77 -0.85 -11.08
C LEU A 122 23.59 -1.37 -9.65
N LEU A 123 23.99 -2.61 -9.36
CA LEU A 123 23.90 -3.22 -8.03
C LEU A 123 24.67 -2.42 -6.98
N SER A 124 25.89 -1.98 -7.31
CA SER A 124 26.71 -1.13 -6.42
C SER A 124 26.14 0.27 -6.22
N ASN A 125 25.18 0.69 -7.05
CA ASN A 125 24.54 2.01 -7.02
C ASN A 125 23.05 1.98 -6.62
N LEU A 126 22.53 0.83 -6.18
CA LEU A 126 21.23 0.74 -5.53
C LEU A 126 21.21 1.43 -4.14
N PRO A 127 22.27 1.37 -3.32
CA PRO A 127 22.35 2.17 -2.09
C PRO A 127 22.44 3.67 -2.37
N GLU A 128 22.07 4.52 -1.40
CA GLU A 128 22.09 5.99 -1.56
C GLU A 128 23.50 6.59 -1.74
N GLU A 129 24.55 5.84 -1.41
CA GLU A 129 25.95 6.29 -1.47
C GLU A 129 26.63 6.03 -2.84
N GLY A 130 25.84 5.83 -3.89
CA GLY A 130 26.32 5.58 -5.24
C GLY A 130 26.94 6.79 -5.95
N ILE A 131 27.55 6.54 -7.12
CA ILE A 131 28.00 7.57 -8.06
C ILE A 131 26.81 8.39 -8.58
N VAL A 132 27.12 9.59 -9.05
CA VAL A 132 26.14 10.58 -9.46
C VAL A 132 26.31 10.81 -10.96
N LEU A 133 25.33 10.40 -11.76
CA LEU A 133 25.40 10.48 -13.22
C LEU A 133 24.27 11.34 -13.79
N GLU A 134 24.49 11.89 -14.98
CA GLU A 134 23.41 12.55 -15.72
C GLU A 134 22.30 11.53 -16.04
N PRO A 135 21.02 11.93 -15.97
CA PRO A 135 19.88 11.02 -16.20
C PRO A 135 19.93 10.24 -17.52
N ILE A 136 20.51 10.82 -18.58
CA ILE A 136 20.69 10.12 -19.86
C ILE A 136 21.68 8.96 -19.78
N VAL A 137 22.70 9.05 -18.92
CA VAL A 137 23.68 7.97 -18.72
C VAL A 137 23.00 6.81 -18.00
N TRP A 138 22.27 7.08 -16.91
CA TRP A 138 21.47 6.05 -16.22
C TRP A 138 20.46 5.39 -17.16
N ALA A 139 19.74 6.20 -17.95
CA ALA A 139 18.76 5.69 -18.90
C ALA A 139 19.40 4.76 -19.95
N ARG A 140 20.60 5.11 -20.45
CA ARG A 140 21.34 4.29 -21.43
C ARG A 140 21.84 2.98 -20.83
N LEU A 141 22.35 3.01 -19.59
CA LEU A 141 22.75 1.79 -18.88
C LEU A 141 21.56 0.86 -18.68
N LEU A 142 20.42 1.40 -18.23
CA LEU A 142 19.19 0.63 -18.04
C LEU A 142 18.66 0.05 -19.36
N HIS A 143 18.68 0.82 -20.43
CA HIS A 143 18.22 0.37 -21.75
C HIS A 143 18.96 -0.89 -22.25
N LYS A 144 20.22 -1.10 -21.83
CA LYS A 144 20.98 -2.31 -22.18
C LYS A 144 20.52 -3.57 -21.42
N LEU A 145 19.85 -3.40 -20.28
CA LEU A 145 19.33 -4.50 -19.45
C LEU A 145 17.82 -4.71 -19.57
N LEU A 146 17.08 -3.74 -20.12
CA LEU A 146 15.64 -3.83 -20.24
C LEU A 146 15.22 -4.59 -21.52
N PRO A 147 14.16 -5.42 -21.47
CA PRO A 147 13.43 -5.82 -20.27
C PRO A 147 14.28 -6.74 -19.37
N PHE A 148 14.13 -6.61 -18.06
CA PHE A 148 14.94 -7.35 -17.08
C PHE A 148 14.86 -8.86 -17.29
N GLY A 149 16.04 -9.50 -17.37
CA GLY A 149 16.16 -10.95 -17.47
C GLY A 149 16.00 -11.66 -16.12
N PRO A 150 16.10 -13.00 -16.11
CA PRO A 150 16.11 -13.81 -14.89
C PRO A 150 17.17 -13.39 -13.88
N ASP A 151 18.36 -13.01 -14.36
CA ASP A 151 19.50 -12.62 -13.54
C ASP A 151 19.39 -11.20 -12.97
N ASP A 152 18.44 -10.40 -13.47
CA ASP A 152 18.26 -8.99 -13.10
C ASP A 152 17.15 -8.80 -12.04
N ARG A 153 16.73 -9.90 -11.40
CA ARG A 153 15.60 -9.91 -10.46
C ARG A 153 15.78 -8.89 -9.33
N ASP A 154 16.93 -8.84 -8.68
CA ASP A 154 17.16 -7.95 -7.54
C ASP A 154 17.08 -6.47 -7.94
N ILE A 155 17.57 -6.13 -9.14
CA ILE A 155 17.48 -4.79 -9.71
C ILE A 155 16.02 -4.44 -9.99
N ALA A 156 15.26 -5.35 -10.62
CA ALA A 156 13.86 -5.16 -10.92
C ALA A 156 13.01 -5.00 -9.65
N LEU A 157 13.32 -5.77 -8.60
CA LEU A 157 12.67 -5.68 -7.29
C LEU A 157 12.93 -4.34 -6.62
N TYR A 158 14.18 -3.89 -6.60
CA TYR A 158 14.53 -2.58 -6.07
C TYR A 158 13.78 -1.46 -6.80
N PHE A 159 13.71 -1.52 -8.13
CA PHE A 159 12.98 -0.52 -8.90
C PHE A 159 11.48 -0.56 -8.66
N PHE A 160 10.87 -1.74 -8.50
CA PHE A 160 9.46 -1.85 -8.12
C PHE A 160 9.17 -1.13 -6.79
N GLU A 161 10.07 -1.19 -5.82
CA GLU A 161 9.90 -0.50 -4.54
C GLU A 161 9.96 1.03 -4.67
N ILE A 162 10.86 1.55 -5.50
CA ILE A 162 11.10 2.99 -5.60
C ILE A 162 10.22 3.70 -6.63
N ILE A 163 9.49 2.97 -7.49
CA ILE A 163 8.50 3.59 -8.38
C ILE A 163 7.49 4.36 -7.53
N PRO A 164 7.26 5.65 -7.84
CA PRO A 164 6.38 6.50 -7.05
C PRO A 164 4.93 6.01 -7.14
N SER A 165 4.21 6.09 -6.01
CA SER A 165 2.84 5.56 -5.89
C SER A 165 1.85 6.21 -6.88
N ASN A 166 2.11 7.44 -7.33
CA ASN A 166 1.30 8.10 -8.36
C ASN A 166 1.27 7.36 -9.71
N TYR A 167 2.33 6.61 -10.06
CA TYR A 167 2.39 5.79 -11.27
C TYR A 167 1.36 4.66 -11.24
N TRP A 168 1.04 4.13 -10.05
CA TRP A 168 0.11 3.02 -9.89
C TRP A 168 -1.36 3.47 -9.87
N ASN A 169 -1.64 4.77 -9.86
CA ASN A 169 -3.00 5.28 -9.86
C ASN A 169 -3.77 4.91 -11.14
N ALA A 170 -5.03 4.49 -11.02
CA ALA A 170 -5.85 4.18 -12.18
C ALA A 170 -5.93 5.33 -13.21
N ASN A 171 -5.98 6.57 -12.72
CA ASN A 171 -6.10 7.79 -13.54
C ASN A 171 -4.74 8.42 -13.86
N PHE A 172 -3.64 7.69 -13.68
CA PHE A 172 -2.31 8.18 -14.04
C PHE A 172 -2.25 8.48 -15.53
N VAL A 173 -1.73 9.66 -15.85
CA VAL A 173 -1.42 10.06 -17.22
C VAL A 173 0.08 10.22 -17.31
N VAL A 174 0.70 9.48 -18.24
CA VAL A 174 2.14 9.54 -18.49
C VAL A 174 2.51 10.98 -18.86
N PRO A 175 3.41 11.64 -18.09
CA PRO A 175 3.88 12.97 -18.46
C PRO A 175 4.59 12.95 -19.82
N PRO A 176 4.48 14.02 -20.63
CA PRO A 176 5.14 14.07 -21.93
C PRO A 176 6.68 13.98 -21.76
N PRO A 177 7.36 13.14 -22.55
CA PRO A 177 8.82 13.01 -22.46
C PRO A 177 9.50 14.29 -22.95
N VAL A 178 10.52 14.74 -22.22
CA VAL A 178 11.41 15.83 -22.66
C VAL A 178 12.47 15.32 -23.64
N TYR A 179 12.76 14.04 -23.58
CA TYR A 179 13.70 13.33 -24.44
C TYR A 179 13.16 11.92 -24.69
N GLU A 180 13.23 11.51 -25.95
CA GLU A 180 12.79 10.21 -26.42
C GLU A 180 13.77 9.72 -27.47
N TRP A 181 14.26 8.49 -27.28
CA TRP A 181 15.13 7.81 -28.23
C TRP A 181 14.94 6.30 -28.04
N GLU A 182 14.65 5.59 -29.14
CA GLU A 182 14.19 4.20 -29.09
C GLU A 182 13.05 4.04 -28.07
N GLU A 183 13.22 3.16 -27.08
CA GLU A 183 12.25 2.95 -26.01
C GLU A 183 12.50 3.87 -24.80
N ILE A 184 13.66 4.55 -24.73
CA ILE A 184 14.02 5.43 -23.62
C ILE A 184 13.10 6.65 -23.59
N LYS A 185 12.43 6.86 -22.46
CA LYS A 185 11.61 8.05 -22.20
C LYS A 185 12.05 8.72 -20.90
N ILE A 186 12.53 9.96 -21.01
CA ILE A 186 12.90 10.77 -19.85
C ILE A 186 11.83 11.85 -19.68
N ILE A 187 11.18 11.88 -18.51
CA ILE A 187 10.14 12.85 -18.19
C ILE A 187 10.68 13.95 -17.26
N LYS A 188 10.07 15.13 -17.35
CA LYS A 188 10.51 16.39 -16.74
C LYS A 188 11.88 16.85 -17.23
N ASN A 189 12.14 18.16 -17.15
CA ASN A 189 13.43 18.71 -17.55
C ASN A 189 14.49 18.35 -16.51
N ALA A 190 15.00 17.13 -16.61
CA ALA A 190 16.22 16.71 -15.97
C ALA A 190 17.33 17.51 -16.66
N ASN A 191 17.58 18.74 -16.16
CA ASN A 191 18.77 19.48 -16.53
C ASN A 191 19.99 18.56 -16.34
N SER A 192 21.11 18.86 -17.00
CA SER A 192 22.37 18.10 -16.92
C SER A 192 22.98 17.96 -15.51
N THR A 193 22.23 18.30 -14.46
CA THR A 193 22.48 17.93 -13.06
C THR A 193 22.53 16.42 -12.93
N ALA A 194 23.70 15.95 -12.57
CA ALA A 194 23.92 14.56 -12.21
C ALA A 194 23.14 14.23 -10.92
N ASP A 195 22.60 13.02 -10.84
CA ASP A 195 21.82 12.53 -9.69
C ASP A 195 22.09 11.03 -9.46
N HIS A 196 21.72 10.52 -8.28
CA HIS A 196 21.82 9.11 -7.95
C HIS A 196 20.82 8.28 -8.76
N LEU A 197 21.09 6.98 -8.94
CA LEU A 197 20.24 6.06 -9.70
C LEU A 197 18.79 6.04 -9.16
N ARG A 198 18.64 5.94 -7.83
CA ARG A 198 17.33 5.95 -7.13
C ARG A 198 16.50 7.18 -7.49
N SER A 199 17.05 8.36 -7.24
CA SER A 199 16.41 9.65 -7.52
C SER A 199 16.11 9.81 -9.01
N THR A 200 17.03 9.37 -9.86
CA THR A 200 16.87 9.46 -11.31
C THR A 200 15.68 8.63 -11.79
N VAL A 201 15.58 7.38 -11.34
CA VAL A 201 14.45 6.52 -11.68
C VAL A 201 13.16 7.09 -11.11
N HIS A 202 13.12 7.41 -9.82
CA HIS A 202 11.93 7.93 -9.14
C HIS A 202 11.39 9.22 -9.77
N ASN A 203 12.27 10.13 -10.20
CA ASN A 203 11.84 11.45 -10.68
C ASN A 203 11.68 11.56 -12.19
N TYR A 204 12.48 10.81 -12.97
CA TYR A 204 12.63 11.04 -14.41
C TYR A 204 12.38 9.82 -15.29
N LEU A 205 12.58 8.59 -14.80
CA LEU A 205 12.49 7.37 -15.63
C LEU A 205 11.36 6.41 -15.23
N TYR A 206 10.68 6.68 -14.12
CA TYR A 206 9.74 5.73 -13.52
C TYR A 206 8.62 5.20 -14.44
N PRO A 207 8.04 5.96 -15.40
CA PRO A 207 7.00 5.40 -16.26
C PRO A 207 7.57 4.31 -17.17
N TRP A 208 8.72 4.59 -17.79
CA TRP A 208 9.38 3.67 -18.70
C TRP A 208 9.95 2.44 -17.97
N VAL A 209 10.59 2.65 -16.82
CA VAL A 209 11.10 1.56 -15.99
C VAL A 209 9.95 0.71 -15.45
N GLY A 210 8.85 1.33 -15.01
CA GLY A 210 7.66 0.64 -14.53
C GLY A 210 7.01 -0.23 -15.60
N ASP A 211 6.84 0.28 -16.81
CA ASP A 211 6.29 -0.48 -17.94
C ASP A 211 7.17 -1.69 -18.27
N SER A 212 8.50 -1.52 -18.18
CA SER A 212 9.45 -2.62 -18.42
C SER A 212 9.38 -3.70 -17.34
N ILE A 213 9.20 -3.32 -16.07
CA ILE A 213 8.98 -4.27 -14.95
C ILE A 213 7.69 -5.06 -15.16
N ILE A 214 6.62 -4.39 -15.59
CA ILE A 214 5.33 -5.02 -15.87
C ILE A 214 5.44 -6.04 -16.99
N GLN A 215 6.16 -5.71 -18.07
CA GLN A 215 6.41 -6.62 -19.18
C GLN A 215 7.20 -7.87 -18.74
N GLY A 216 8.23 -7.70 -17.90
CA GLY A 216 9.02 -8.80 -17.35
C GLY A 216 8.32 -9.61 -16.26
N LYS A 217 7.20 -9.11 -15.69
CA LYS A 217 6.42 -9.74 -14.60
C LYS A 217 7.27 -10.20 -13.40
N LEU A 218 8.46 -9.63 -13.19
CA LEU A 218 9.44 -10.08 -12.20
C LEU A 218 9.74 -11.60 -12.25
N ASN A 219 9.56 -12.23 -13.42
CA ASN A 219 9.65 -13.69 -13.62
C ASN A 219 8.69 -14.52 -12.74
N VAL A 220 7.59 -13.92 -12.28
CA VAL A 220 6.56 -14.61 -11.48
C VAL A 220 5.69 -15.46 -12.40
N THR A 221 5.68 -16.78 -12.15
CA THR A 221 4.99 -17.78 -12.99
C THR A 221 4.00 -18.65 -12.22
N ASP A 222 4.03 -18.60 -10.89
CA ASP A 222 3.24 -19.44 -9.99
C ASP A 222 1.97 -18.76 -9.48
N SER A 223 1.54 -17.64 -10.08
CA SER A 223 0.38 -16.88 -9.62
C SER A 223 -0.92 -17.65 -9.84
N ILE A 224 -1.79 -17.66 -8.82
CA ILE A 224 -3.16 -18.15 -8.94
C ILE A 224 -4.06 -17.21 -9.76
N PHE A 225 -3.63 -15.97 -9.96
CA PHE A 225 -4.33 -15.01 -10.81
C PHE A 225 -4.09 -15.35 -12.28
N ASN A 226 -5.12 -15.85 -12.96
CA ASN A 226 -5.08 -16.11 -14.40
C ASN A 226 -5.91 -15.06 -15.17
N PRO A 227 -5.28 -14.09 -15.85
CA PRO A 227 -6.00 -13.07 -16.60
C PRO A 227 -6.61 -13.58 -17.91
N GLU A 228 -6.26 -14.79 -18.36
CA GLU A 228 -6.80 -15.41 -19.59
C GLU A 228 -7.88 -16.45 -19.30
N SER A 229 -8.23 -16.62 -18.01
CA SER A 229 -9.33 -17.50 -17.61
C SER A 229 -10.64 -17.01 -18.24
N PRO A 230 -11.42 -17.87 -18.92
CA PRO A 230 -12.70 -17.53 -19.53
C PRO A 230 -13.83 -17.34 -18.50
N ASP A 231 -13.50 -16.78 -17.34
CA ASP A 231 -14.40 -16.56 -16.22
C ASP A 231 -15.55 -15.61 -16.58
N ASP A 232 -16.63 -15.66 -15.79
CA ASP A 232 -17.82 -14.80 -15.92
C ASP A 232 -17.54 -13.29 -15.83
N TYR A 233 -16.31 -12.86 -15.52
CA TYR A 233 -15.90 -11.46 -15.48
C TYR A 233 -14.70 -11.20 -16.39
N PRO A 234 -14.73 -10.11 -17.17
CA PRO A 234 -13.58 -9.73 -17.98
C PRO A 234 -12.40 -9.39 -17.06
N SER A 235 -11.21 -9.86 -17.44
CA SER A 235 -9.96 -9.49 -16.78
C SER A 235 -9.82 -7.96 -16.71
N PRO A 236 -9.18 -7.42 -15.64
CA PRO A 236 -8.83 -6.02 -15.58
C PRO A 236 -8.01 -5.65 -16.83
N GLN A 237 -8.34 -4.51 -17.42
CA GLN A 237 -7.72 -4.06 -18.67
C GLN A 237 -6.40 -3.35 -18.41
N ASP A 238 -6.26 -2.73 -17.23
CA ASP A 238 -5.05 -2.02 -16.86
C ASP A 238 -3.87 -3.00 -16.60
N PRO A 239 -2.76 -2.87 -17.35
CA PRO A 239 -1.61 -3.78 -17.20
C PRO A 239 -0.93 -3.65 -15.83
N ARG A 240 -1.00 -2.48 -15.18
CA ARG A 240 -0.45 -2.26 -13.83
C ARG A 240 -1.24 -3.07 -12.81
N LEU A 241 -2.57 -3.03 -12.88
CA LEU A 241 -3.39 -3.83 -11.97
C LEU A 241 -3.20 -5.32 -12.22
N ARG A 242 -3.14 -5.77 -13.48
CA ARG A 242 -2.85 -7.18 -13.81
C ARG A 242 -1.53 -7.63 -13.21
N PHE A 243 -0.49 -6.79 -13.31
CA PHE A 243 0.80 -7.06 -12.69
C PHE A 243 0.69 -7.18 -11.17
N LEU A 244 0.10 -6.20 -10.49
CA LEU A 244 -0.06 -6.21 -9.03
C LEU A 244 -0.83 -7.44 -8.54
N LEU A 245 -1.92 -7.82 -9.23
CA LEU A 245 -2.67 -9.04 -8.94
C LEU A 245 -1.85 -10.32 -9.18
N THR A 246 -0.99 -10.33 -10.20
CA THR A 246 -0.08 -11.46 -10.45
C THR A 246 0.90 -11.62 -9.28
N ILE A 247 1.47 -10.52 -8.79
CA ILE A 247 2.39 -10.50 -7.66
C ILE A 247 1.69 -10.97 -6.37
N VAL A 248 0.52 -10.41 -6.06
CA VAL A 248 -0.24 -10.78 -4.85
C VAL A 248 -0.71 -12.24 -4.91
N GLY A 249 -1.05 -12.75 -6.09
CA GLY A 249 -1.50 -14.12 -6.29
C GLY A 249 -0.41 -15.19 -6.27
N SER A 250 0.88 -14.82 -6.16
CA SER A 250 2.00 -15.76 -6.20
C SER A 250 2.30 -16.38 -4.83
N PRO A 251 2.18 -17.71 -4.66
CA PRO A 251 2.55 -18.39 -3.43
C PRO A 251 4.03 -18.22 -3.04
N SER A 252 4.95 -18.17 -4.01
CA SER A 252 6.37 -17.95 -3.73
C SER A 252 6.61 -16.57 -3.10
N ILE A 253 5.94 -15.53 -3.59
CA ILE A 253 6.01 -14.19 -2.99
C ILE A 253 5.33 -14.17 -1.61
N GLN A 254 4.18 -14.82 -1.46
CA GLN A 254 3.44 -14.89 -0.19
C GLN A 254 4.22 -15.58 0.93
N ARG A 255 5.06 -16.57 0.62
CA ARG A 255 5.82 -17.37 1.60
C ARG A 255 7.25 -16.88 1.85
N THR A 256 7.74 -15.92 1.07
CA THR A 256 9.14 -15.46 1.21
C THR A 256 9.36 -14.78 2.57
N GLY A 257 10.47 -15.08 3.26
CA GLY A 257 10.75 -14.51 4.59
C GLY A 257 10.78 -12.97 4.63
N ILE A 258 10.48 -12.40 5.80
CA ILE A 258 10.44 -10.94 6.02
C ILE A 258 11.84 -10.31 5.89
N ASP A 259 12.90 -11.05 6.22
CA ASP A 259 14.29 -10.56 6.26
C ASP A 259 14.96 -10.41 4.88
N LEU A 260 14.30 -10.80 3.80
CA LEU A 260 14.79 -10.59 2.44
C LEU A 260 14.27 -9.26 1.90
N PRO A 261 14.98 -8.58 0.97
CA PRO A 261 14.44 -7.43 0.24
C PRO A 261 13.08 -7.73 -0.42
N SER A 262 12.86 -8.99 -0.80
CA SER A 262 11.59 -9.50 -1.32
C SER A 262 10.46 -9.60 -0.28
N GLY A 263 10.77 -9.50 1.01
CA GLY A 263 9.84 -9.46 2.13
C GLY A 263 8.77 -8.38 1.97
N ASN A 264 9.15 -7.24 1.37
CA ASN A 264 8.32 -6.07 1.15
C ASN A 264 7.49 -6.10 -0.14
N ILE A 265 7.75 -7.00 -1.09
CA ILE A 265 7.08 -6.98 -2.41
C ILE A 265 5.58 -7.17 -2.27
N PHE A 266 5.14 -8.16 -1.48
CA PHE A 266 3.72 -8.42 -1.27
C PHE A 266 3.03 -7.19 -0.65
N ARG A 267 3.65 -6.61 0.39
CA ARG A 267 3.12 -5.44 1.09
C ARG A 267 3.06 -4.22 0.18
N LYS A 268 4.11 -3.99 -0.62
CA LYS A 268 4.16 -2.95 -1.64
C LYS A 268 3.05 -3.17 -2.67
N ALA A 269 2.87 -4.38 -3.18
CA ALA A 269 1.82 -4.68 -4.15
C ALA A 269 0.42 -4.44 -3.59
N ILE A 270 0.14 -4.83 -2.35
CA ILE A 270 -1.12 -4.50 -1.65
C ILE A 270 -1.30 -2.98 -1.54
N SER A 271 -0.26 -2.25 -1.11
CA SER A 271 -0.29 -0.80 -0.99
C SER A 271 -0.55 -0.11 -2.33
N GLU A 272 0.07 -0.58 -3.42
CA GLU A 272 -0.14 0.01 -4.74
C GLU A 272 -1.52 -0.35 -5.34
N ILE A 273 -2.14 -1.47 -4.94
CA ILE A 273 -3.56 -1.73 -5.24
C ILE A 273 -4.46 -0.72 -4.51
N GLU A 274 -4.15 -0.38 -3.26
CA GLU A 274 -4.88 0.67 -2.54
C GLU A 274 -4.72 2.03 -3.23
N THR A 275 -3.50 2.40 -3.62
CA THR A 275 -3.24 3.64 -4.36
C THR A 275 -3.89 3.65 -5.75
N PHE A 276 -4.01 2.49 -6.41
CA PHE A 276 -4.75 2.36 -7.68
C PHE A 276 -6.17 2.95 -7.55
N PHE A 277 -6.83 2.68 -6.42
CA PHE A 277 -8.17 3.18 -6.08
C PHE A 277 -8.18 4.40 -5.15
N ARG A 278 -7.02 4.99 -4.82
CA ARG A 278 -6.91 6.11 -3.85
C ARG A 278 -7.53 5.79 -2.47
N ILE A 279 -7.48 4.52 -2.07
CA ILE A 279 -8.01 4.05 -0.78
C ILE A 279 -7.03 4.41 0.35
N ASP A 280 -5.74 4.50 0.04
CA ASP A 280 -4.64 4.93 0.91
C ASP A 280 -4.87 6.29 1.58
N HIS A 281 -5.60 7.20 0.94
CA HIS A 281 -5.89 8.54 1.48
C HIS A 281 -7.18 8.65 2.30
N LEU A 282 -7.98 7.58 2.43
CA LEU A 282 -9.29 7.64 3.07
C LEU A 282 -9.25 7.57 4.60
N PHE A 283 -8.10 7.29 5.21
CA PHE A 283 -7.96 7.25 6.67
C PHE A 283 -8.14 8.62 7.35
N TYR A 284 -7.92 9.71 6.62
CA TYR A 284 -7.96 11.06 7.18
C TYR A 284 -9.16 11.90 6.74
N ILE A 285 -9.91 11.46 5.73
CA ILE A 285 -10.98 12.28 5.14
C ILE A 285 -12.17 11.39 4.80
N PHE A 286 -13.24 11.54 5.61
CA PHE A 286 -14.58 11.12 5.25
C PHE A 286 -14.90 11.53 3.81
N GLN A 287 -15.35 10.55 3.01
CA GLN A 287 -15.95 10.71 1.69
C GLN A 287 -15.06 11.36 0.63
N SER A 288 -14.57 10.53 -0.29
CA SER A 288 -14.32 10.96 -1.67
C SER A 288 -14.84 9.90 -2.62
N SER A 289 -16.03 10.19 -3.15
CA SER A 289 -16.71 9.48 -4.23
C SER A 289 -15.82 9.34 -5.46
N LEU A 290 -15.16 8.19 -5.61
CA LEU A 290 -14.81 7.68 -6.93
C LEU A 290 -16.10 7.24 -7.63
N PRO A 291 -16.28 7.48 -8.95
CA PRO A 291 -17.44 6.98 -9.66
C PRO A 291 -17.52 5.46 -9.47
N ILE A 292 -18.63 5.01 -8.90
CA ILE A 292 -18.88 3.60 -8.60
C ILE A 292 -18.84 2.76 -9.88
N VAL A 293 -19.09 3.33 -11.07
CA VAL A 293 -19.27 2.56 -12.31
C VAL A 293 -17.98 2.28 -13.08
N GLU A 294 -16.96 3.15 -13.02
CA GLU A 294 -15.84 3.15 -13.99
C GLU A 294 -14.86 1.98 -13.80
N PHE A 295 -14.85 1.34 -12.62
CA PHE A 295 -13.87 0.30 -12.27
C PHE A 295 -14.46 -1.05 -11.86
N ASN A 296 -15.73 -1.34 -12.18
CA ASN A 296 -16.38 -2.57 -11.71
C ASN A 296 -15.59 -3.85 -12.01
N ASN A 297 -15.06 -3.99 -13.22
CA ASN A 297 -14.25 -5.17 -13.59
C ASN A 297 -12.95 -5.26 -12.77
N HIS A 298 -12.29 -4.12 -12.51
CA HIS A 298 -11.07 -4.05 -11.72
C HIS A 298 -11.34 -4.42 -10.25
N ARG A 299 -12.42 -3.89 -9.65
CA ARG A 299 -12.82 -4.21 -8.27
C ARG A 299 -13.20 -5.69 -8.12
N HIS A 300 -13.96 -6.23 -9.07
CA HIS A 300 -14.37 -7.63 -9.06
C HIS A 300 -13.17 -8.58 -9.15
N ALA A 301 -12.17 -8.25 -9.98
CA ALA A 301 -10.95 -9.05 -10.10
C ALA A 301 -10.12 -9.09 -8.81
N ILE A 302 -9.99 -7.93 -8.14
CA ILE A 302 -9.35 -7.84 -6.83
C ILE A 302 -10.10 -8.66 -5.79
N LEU A 303 -11.41 -8.44 -5.68
CA LEU A 303 -12.26 -9.19 -4.74
C LEU A 303 -12.18 -10.70 -4.98
N LYS A 304 -12.18 -11.13 -6.25
CA LYS A 304 -12.03 -12.55 -6.60
C LYS A 304 -10.69 -13.09 -6.13
N LEU A 305 -9.58 -12.41 -6.42
CA LEU A 305 -8.25 -12.85 -6.00
C LEU A 305 -8.16 -12.91 -4.47
N LEU A 306 -8.53 -11.84 -3.77
CA LEU A 306 -8.46 -11.78 -2.32
C LEU A 306 -9.37 -12.80 -1.65
N TYR A 307 -10.57 -13.03 -2.20
CA TYR A 307 -11.47 -14.07 -1.72
C TYR A 307 -10.85 -15.46 -1.87
N MET A 308 -10.25 -15.77 -3.03
CA MET A 308 -9.55 -17.05 -3.24
C MET A 308 -8.35 -17.21 -2.29
N LEU A 309 -7.61 -16.14 -2.04
CA LEU A 309 -6.49 -16.16 -1.10
C LEU A 309 -6.98 -16.43 0.33
N LEU A 310 -7.91 -15.63 0.84
CA LEU A 310 -8.38 -15.73 2.22
C LEU A 310 -9.22 -16.98 2.48
N SER A 311 -9.81 -17.58 1.44
CA SER A 311 -10.51 -18.87 1.53
C SER A 311 -9.57 -20.08 1.36
N SER A 312 -8.29 -19.84 1.03
CA SER A 312 -7.32 -20.91 0.82
C SER A 312 -6.80 -21.45 2.15
N ASP A 313 -6.79 -22.78 2.27
CA ASP A 313 -6.22 -23.50 3.40
C ASP A 313 -4.75 -23.18 3.69
N HIS A 314 -4.00 -22.59 2.74
CA HIS A 314 -2.59 -22.27 2.93
C HIS A 314 -2.35 -20.84 3.41
N PHE A 315 -3.21 -19.90 3.03
CA PHE A 315 -2.94 -18.47 3.22
C PHE A 315 -3.09 -18.03 4.67
N GLY A 316 -4.05 -18.60 5.40
CA GLY A 316 -4.23 -18.33 6.82
C GLY A 316 -3.24 -19.07 7.74
N LYS A 317 -2.52 -20.08 7.24
CA LYS A 317 -1.64 -20.90 8.08
C LYS A 317 -0.27 -20.23 8.32
N ARG A 318 0.50 -20.81 9.23
CA ARG A 318 1.86 -20.37 9.64
C ARG A 318 2.88 -20.22 8.48
N GLU A 319 2.55 -20.68 7.27
CA GLU A 319 3.40 -20.54 6.08
C GLU A 319 3.47 -19.10 5.54
N VAL A 320 2.43 -18.29 5.76
CA VAL A 320 2.38 -16.90 5.32
C VAL A 320 2.58 -15.98 6.52
N PRO A 321 3.51 -15.01 6.46
CA PRO A 321 3.70 -14.02 7.52
C PRO A 321 2.40 -13.30 7.89
N VAL A 322 2.17 -13.08 9.18
CA VAL A 322 0.91 -12.54 9.69
C VAL A 322 0.62 -11.14 9.14
N GLU A 323 1.66 -10.33 8.95
CA GLU A 323 1.56 -8.97 8.41
C GLU A 323 0.97 -8.97 6.99
N ARG A 324 1.24 -10.01 6.20
CA ARG A 324 0.68 -10.17 4.85
C ARG A 324 -0.77 -10.62 4.90
N GLN A 325 -1.10 -11.50 5.84
CA GLN A 325 -2.48 -11.91 6.08
C GLN A 325 -3.33 -10.71 6.49
N HIS A 326 -2.83 -9.90 7.43
CA HIS A 326 -3.47 -8.65 7.85
C HIS A 326 -3.67 -7.69 6.68
N ALA A 327 -2.62 -7.43 5.89
CA ALA A 327 -2.70 -6.52 4.75
C ALA A 327 -3.73 -6.97 3.70
N ALA A 328 -3.79 -8.27 3.39
CA ALA A 328 -4.74 -8.82 2.45
C ALA A 328 -6.18 -8.78 2.98
N LEU A 329 -6.40 -9.11 4.26
CA LEU A 329 -7.71 -9.08 4.90
C LEU A 329 -8.26 -7.66 4.99
N VAL A 330 -7.42 -6.71 5.38
CA VAL A 330 -7.75 -5.28 5.39
C VAL A 330 -8.20 -4.80 4.01
N LEU A 331 -7.40 -5.07 2.96
CA LEU A 331 -7.76 -4.68 1.61
C LEU A 331 -9.06 -5.35 1.17
N PHE A 332 -9.26 -6.63 1.51
CA PHE A 332 -10.47 -7.36 1.17
C PHE A 332 -11.72 -6.72 1.78
N LEU A 333 -11.72 -6.45 3.09
CA LEU A 333 -12.85 -5.87 3.80
C LEU A 333 -13.18 -4.47 3.28
N ARG A 334 -12.16 -3.65 2.99
CA ARG A 334 -12.35 -2.36 2.31
C ARG A 334 -12.97 -2.53 0.94
N MET A 335 -12.45 -3.44 0.12
CA MET A 335 -12.99 -3.66 -1.22
C MET A 335 -14.44 -4.15 -1.20
N VAL A 336 -14.84 -4.92 -0.17
CA VAL A 336 -16.24 -5.30 0.05
C VAL A 336 -17.10 -4.08 0.39
N GLU A 337 -16.64 -3.20 1.28
CA GLU A 337 -17.34 -1.95 1.62
C GLU A 337 -17.50 -1.01 0.41
N PHE A 338 -16.45 -0.88 -0.41
CA PHE A 338 -16.41 0.04 -1.55
C PHE A 338 -16.99 -0.51 -2.86
N THR A 339 -17.42 -1.78 -2.91
CA THR A 339 -17.94 -2.40 -4.14
C THR A 339 -19.43 -2.69 -4.02
N PHE A 340 -20.25 -1.90 -4.73
CA PHE A 340 -21.68 -2.13 -4.84
C PHE A 340 -22.16 -2.01 -6.30
N PRO A 341 -22.89 -3.02 -6.84
CA PRO A 341 -23.22 -4.29 -6.21
C PRO A 341 -21.98 -5.21 -6.09
N LEU A 342 -21.99 -6.11 -5.10
CA LEU A 342 -20.97 -7.14 -4.99
C LEU A 342 -21.03 -8.10 -6.20
N PRO A 343 -19.90 -8.69 -6.61
CA PRO A 343 -19.89 -9.70 -7.67
C PRO A 343 -20.89 -10.84 -7.36
N PRO A 344 -21.67 -11.34 -8.33
CA PRO A 344 -22.57 -12.48 -8.15
C PRO A 344 -22.03 -13.70 -7.37
N PHE A 345 -20.73 -14.04 -7.48
CA PHE A 345 -20.14 -15.13 -6.70
C PHE A 345 -20.05 -14.83 -5.19
N MET A 346 -20.11 -13.55 -4.81
CA MET A 346 -20.11 -13.02 -3.43
C MET A 346 -21.50 -12.55 -2.99
N ALA A 347 -22.37 -12.16 -3.93
CA ALA A 347 -23.61 -11.42 -3.68
C ALA A 347 -24.60 -12.12 -2.73
N ARG A 348 -24.51 -13.45 -2.56
CA ARG A 348 -25.41 -14.20 -1.68
C ARG A 348 -24.84 -14.57 -0.31
N ASN A 349 -23.52 -14.75 -0.17
CA ASN A 349 -22.87 -15.23 1.07
C ASN A 349 -21.34 -15.07 1.03
N TRP A 350 -20.85 -13.84 0.87
CA TRP A 350 -19.41 -13.57 0.83
C TRP A 350 -18.70 -13.85 2.17
N CYS A 351 -19.42 -13.78 3.29
CA CYS A 351 -18.91 -14.04 4.62
C CYS A 351 -19.68 -15.22 5.24
N THR A 352 -19.26 -16.45 4.91
CA THR A 352 -19.79 -17.65 5.58
C THR A 352 -19.28 -17.70 7.02
N PRO A 353 -19.95 -18.41 7.95
CA PRO A 353 -19.46 -18.54 9.33
C PRO A 353 -18.03 -19.07 9.42
N GLY A 354 -17.65 -20.02 8.55
CA GLY A 354 -16.28 -20.54 8.48
C GLY A 354 -15.26 -19.48 8.05
N LEU A 355 -15.58 -18.64 7.06
CA LEU A 355 -14.71 -17.55 6.63
C LEU A 355 -14.63 -16.43 7.68
N ALA A 356 -15.74 -16.11 8.34
CA ALA A 356 -15.76 -15.15 9.44
C ALA A 356 -14.86 -15.61 10.59
N ALA A 357 -14.94 -16.88 10.98
CA ALA A 357 -14.04 -17.46 11.98
C ALA A 357 -12.57 -17.40 11.55
N GLU A 358 -12.28 -17.64 10.26
CA GLU A 358 -10.93 -17.53 9.72
C GLU A 358 -10.40 -16.08 9.75
N PHE A 359 -11.22 -15.09 9.41
CA PHE A 359 -10.83 -13.67 9.48
C PHE A 359 -10.52 -13.24 10.92
N VAL A 360 -11.32 -13.70 11.87
CA VAL A 360 -11.10 -13.48 13.31
C VAL A 360 -9.82 -14.16 13.77
N ARG A 361 -9.55 -15.40 13.32
CA ARG A 361 -8.31 -16.11 13.62
C ARG A 361 -7.09 -15.33 13.12
N ILE A 362 -7.12 -14.87 11.86
CA ILE A 362 -6.06 -14.03 11.26
C ILE A 362 -5.81 -12.77 12.11
N ALA A 363 -6.86 -12.15 12.65
CA ALA A 363 -6.74 -10.92 13.43
C ALA A 363 -6.18 -11.13 14.85
N PHE A 364 -6.47 -12.26 15.50
CA PHE A 364 -6.23 -12.42 16.94
C PHE A 364 -5.32 -13.58 17.36
N GLU A 365 -5.09 -14.61 16.53
CA GLU A 365 -4.41 -15.85 16.94
C GLU A 365 -2.95 -15.65 17.31
N ASP A 366 -2.22 -14.81 16.58
CA ASP A 366 -0.81 -14.52 16.86
C ASP A 366 -0.64 -13.73 18.18
N GLY A 367 -1.69 -13.00 18.58
CA GLY A 367 -1.74 -12.07 19.70
C GLY A 367 -0.86 -10.85 19.55
N SER A 368 -0.51 -10.48 18.32
CA SER A 368 0.22 -9.24 18.04
C SER A 368 -0.53 -8.00 18.52
N TRP A 369 -1.86 -8.09 18.68
CA TRP A 369 -2.68 -7.05 19.30
C TRP A 369 -2.34 -6.73 20.76
N THR A 370 -1.62 -7.62 21.44
CA THR A 370 -1.06 -7.36 22.78
C THR A 370 0.45 -7.04 22.75
N SER A 371 1.07 -7.01 21.56
CA SER A 371 2.52 -6.76 21.40
C SER A 371 2.92 -5.34 21.82
N ILE A 372 4.20 -5.18 22.16
CA ILE A 372 4.83 -3.87 22.40
C ILE A 372 5.06 -3.13 21.08
N ASP A 373 5.17 -3.86 19.96
CA ASP A 373 5.31 -3.31 18.61
C ASP A 373 4.31 -4.05 17.70
N PRO A 374 3.04 -3.63 17.69
CA PRO A 374 2.02 -4.28 16.87
C PRO A 374 2.21 -3.91 15.38
N PRO A 375 1.85 -4.81 14.46
CA PRO A 375 1.94 -4.55 13.02
C PRO A 375 1.19 -3.28 12.62
N ASP A 376 1.78 -2.48 11.73
CA ASP A 376 1.29 -1.17 11.27
C ASP A 376 -0.19 -1.15 10.81
N ARG A 377 -0.76 -2.30 10.43
CA ARG A 377 -2.12 -2.42 9.87
C ARG A 377 -3.16 -3.00 10.82
N LEU A 378 -2.78 -3.33 12.06
CA LEU A 378 -3.71 -3.97 12.99
C LEU A 378 -4.87 -3.03 13.39
N TYR A 379 -4.62 -1.75 13.62
CA TYR A 379 -5.69 -0.78 13.94
C TYR A 379 -6.75 -0.72 12.85
N GLU A 380 -6.29 -0.66 11.61
CA GLU A 380 -7.13 -0.64 10.43
C GLU A 380 -7.93 -1.94 10.26
N LEU A 381 -7.29 -3.08 10.53
CA LEU A 381 -7.97 -4.37 10.54
C LEU A 381 -9.12 -4.36 11.56
N LEU A 382 -8.84 -3.98 12.80
CA LEU A 382 -9.85 -3.92 13.87
C LEU A 382 -11.04 -3.03 13.47
N HIS A 383 -10.78 -1.83 12.95
CA HIS A 383 -11.83 -0.94 12.45
C HIS A 383 -12.69 -1.60 11.37
N CYS A 384 -12.07 -2.29 10.41
CA CYS A 384 -12.79 -3.00 9.36
C CYS A 384 -13.67 -4.13 9.94
N LEU A 385 -13.17 -4.91 10.91
CA LEU A 385 -13.94 -6.03 11.49
C LEU A 385 -15.26 -5.55 12.12
N VAL A 386 -15.25 -4.40 12.82
CA VAL A 386 -16.45 -3.84 13.48
C VAL A 386 -17.56 -3.49 12.50
N GLN A 387 -17.21 -3.11 11.28
CA GLN A 387 -18.19 -2.72 10.26
C GLN A 387 -19.04 -3.90 9.75
N PHE A 388 -18.62 -5.15 10.02
CA PHE A 388 -19.28 -6.35 9.48
C PHE A 388 -19.84 -7.24 10.61
N PRO A 389 -21.16 -7.20 10.87
CA PRO A 389 -21.78 -7.97 11.96
C PRO A 389 -21.49 -9.48 11.97
N PRO A 390 -21.47 -10.20 10.82
CA PRO A 390 -21.15 -11.64 10.83
C PRO A 390 -19.75 -11.96 11.37
N ILE A 391 -18.79 -11.07 11.11
CA ILE A 391 -17.41 -11.20 11.58
C ILE A 391 -17.34 -10.88 13.08
N MET A 392 -18.02 -9.81 13.52
CA MET A 392 -18.08 -9.47 14.94
C MET A 392 -18.70 -10.57 15.79
N ASN A 393 -19.78 -11.21 15.33
CA ASN A 393 -20.39 -12.33 16.05
C ASN A 393 -19.38 -13.47 16.28
N GLN A 394 -18.60 -13.81 15.25
CA GLN A 394 -17.51 -14.79 15.36
C GLN A 394 -16.37 -14.29 16.25
N ALA A 395 -16.08 -12.99 16.28
CA ALA A 395 -15.07 -12.41 17.17
C ALA A 395 -15.45 -12.62 18.65
N PHE A 396 -16.73 -12.44 19.01
CA PHE A 396 -17.21 -12.71 20.37
C PHE A 396 -17.13 -14.19 20.74
N GLU A 397 -17.54 -15.09 19.83
CA GLU A 397 -17.42 -16.54 20.05
C GLU A 397 -15.96 -16.95 20.25
N TYR A 398 -15.07 -16.49 19.37
CA TYR A 398 -13.64 -16.73 19.46
C TYR A 398 -13.05 -16.18 20.76
N ALA A 399 -13.39 -14.95 21.13
CA ALA A 399 -12.83 -14.31 22.31
C ALA A 399 -13.20 -15.04 23.61
N GLY A 400 -14.44 -15.53 23.71
CA GLY A 400 -14.87 -16.37 24.83
C GLY A 400 -14.26 -17.78 24.80
N ALA A 401 -14.22 -18.43 23.64
CA ALA A 401 -13.75 -19.81 23.52
C ALA A 401 -12.23 -19.95 23.68
N MET A 402 -11.47 -19.04 23.07
CA MET A 402 -10.01 -19.00 23.15
C MET A 402 -9.48 -18.16 24.32
N ARG A 403 -10.39 -17.61 25.13
CA ARG A 403 -10.10 -16.78 26.31
C ARG A 403 -9.09 -15.68 25.97
N LEU A 404 -9.45 -14.87 24.97
CA LEU A 404 -8.57 -13.88 24.34
C LEU A 404 -7.90 -12.93 25.34
N PHE A 405 -8.62 -12.49 26.37
CA PHE A 405 -8.13 -11.54 27.37
C PHE A 405 -7.24 -12.18 28.45
N ASP A 406 -7.06 -13.50 28.48
CA ASP A 406 -6.10 -14.14 29.38
C ASP A 406 -4.67 -13.66 29.07
N ARG A 407 -4.39 -13.27 27.82
CA ARG A 407 -3.11 -12.63 27.45
C ARG A 407 -2.88 -11.29 28.16
N LEU A 408 -3.95 -10.53 28.47
CA LEU A 408 -3.85 -9.31 29.27
C LEU A 408 -3.53 -9.64 30.73
N VAL A 409 -4.15 -10.69 31.26
CA VAL A 409 -3.85 -11.21 32.61
C VAL A 409 -2.38 -11.60 32.68
N GLU A 410 -1.89 -12.40 31.73
CA GLU A 410 -0.48 -12.80 31.65
C GLU A 410 0.45 -11.59 31.56
N LYS A 411 0.12 -10.60 30.72
CA LYS A 411 0.91 -9.39 30.55
C LYS A 411 1.03 -8.58 31.84
N LEU A 412 -0.01 -8.53 32.67
CA LEU A 412 0.03 -7.85 33.97
C LEU A 412 0.84 -8.61 35.03
N HIS A 413 0.85 -9.94 34.99
CA HIS A 413 1.50 -10.79 36.00
C HIS A 413 2.97 -11.10 35.70
N TYR A 414 3.33 -11.27 34.41
CA TYR A 414 4.62 -11.85 34.01
C TYR A 414 5.54 -10.90 33.24
N SER A 415 5.14 -9.66 32.95
CA SER A 415 6.02 -8.69 32.29
C SER A 415 7.16 -8.26 33.22
N HIS A 416 8.40 -8.64 32.91
CA HIS A 416 9.62 -8.15 33.57
C HIS A 416 9.96 -6.69 33.21
N GLY A 417 9.21 -6.08 32.29
CA GLY A 417 9.21 -4.63 31.99
C GLY A 417 7.86 -3.99 32.33
N ASN A 418 7.77 -2.66 32.26
CA ASN A 418 6.50 -1.95 32.48
C ASN A 418 5.48 -2.38 31.40
N PRO A 419 4.33 -3.00 31.78
CA PRO A 419 3.33 -3.49 30.82
C PRO A 419 2.69 -2.36 29.99
N PHE A 420 2.94 -1.10 30.38
CA PHE A 420 2.47 0.12 29.75
C PHE A 420 3.58 0.95 29.07
N ASP A 421 4.83 0.47 28.95
CA ASP A 421 5.96 1.25 28.39
C ASP A 421 5.93 1.41 26.86
N CYS A 422 4.81 1.10 26.20
CA CYS A 422 4.66 1.28 24.76
C CYS A 422 4.19 2.70 24.42
N ILE A 423 4.97 3.42 23.61
CA ILE A 423 4.59 4.71 23.00
C ILE A 423 3.35 4.58 22.10
N HIS A 424 3.04 3.35 21.66
CA HIS A 424 1.87 2.97 20.86
C HIS A 424 0.86 2.09 21.64
N SER A 425 0.76 2.23 22.97
CA SER A 425 -0.18 1.46 23.83
C SER A 425 -1.68 1.65 23.51
N SER A 426 -2.04 2.39 22.46
CA SER A 426 -3.43 2.71 22.08
C SER A 426 -4.24 1.52 21.55
N TYR A 427 -3.61 0.39 21.18
CA TYR A 427 -4.33 -0.74 20.56
C TYR A 427 -5.16 -1.56 21.54
N ILE A 428 -4.66 -1.79 22.77
CA ILE A 428 -5.39 -2.57 23.77
C ILE A 428 -6.73 -1.88 24.12
N PRO A 429 -6.76 -0.58 24.46
CA PRO A 429 -8.01 0.16 24.65
C PRO A 429 -8.95 0.07 23.45
N THR A 430 -8.47 0.20 22.21
CA THR A 430 -9.32 0.07 21.00
C THR A 430 -9.95 -1.32 20.87
N VAL A 431 -9.20 -2.39 21.14
CA VAL A 431 -9.75 -3.76 21.14
C VAL A 431 -10.81 -3.92 22.23
N LEU A 432 -10.53 -3.42 23.43
CA LEU A 432 -11.46 -3.48 24.56
C LEU A 432 -12.74 -2.67 24.28
N GLU A 433 -12.61 -1.45 23.76
CA GLU A 433 -13.71 -0.60 23.32
C GLU A 433 -14.58 -1.32 22.31
N MET A 434 -13.99 -1.93 21.28
CA MET A 434 -14.71 -2.72 20.28
C MET A 434 -15.58 -3.83 20.91
N PHE A 435 -15.02 -4.64 21.81
CA PHE A 435 -15.76 -5.73 22.45
C PHE A 435 -16.83 -5.21 23.43
N ILE A 436 -16.53 -4.16 24.20
CA ILE A 436 -17.44 -3.62 25.22
C ILE A 436 -18.61 -2.86 24.58
N THR A 437 -18.34 -2.01 23.60
CA THR A 437 -19.37 -1.26 22.86
C THR A 437 -20.17 -2.14 21.91
N GLY A 438 -19.64 -3.29 21.50
CA GLY A 438 -20.32 -4.27 20.65
C GLY A 438 -21.32 -5.18 21.40
N LEU A 439 -21.24 -5.26 22.73
CA LEU A 439 -22.12 -6.12 23.57
C LEU A 439 -23.61 -5.74 23.66
N PRO A 440 -24.08 -4.51 23.41
CA PRO A 440 -25.50 -4.18 23.48
C PRO A 440 -26.38 -5.07 22.56
N PRO A 441 -27.58 -5.47 23.01
CA PRO A 441 -28.33 -6.63 22.51
C PRO A 441 -28.94 -6.50 21.10
N SER A 442 -28.74 -5.38 20.40
CA SER A 442 -29.37 -5.16 19.09
C SER A 442 -28.75 -5.95 17.94
N ASN A 443 -27.51 -6.47 18.08
CA ASN A 443 -26.73 -7.01 16.94
C ASN A 443 -26.19 -8.44 17.11
N LEU A 444 -26.28 -9.06 18.29
CA LEU A 444 -25.64 -10.35 18.62
C LEU A 444 -26.65 -11.40 19.08
N GLU A 445 -26.31 -12.68 18.92
CA GLU A 445 -27.14 -13.76 19.48
C GLU A 445 -27.07 -13.73 21.02
N PRO A 446 -28.23 -13.76 21.73
CA PRO A 446 -28.27 -13.61 23.18
C PRO A 446 -27.40 -14.60 23.96
N GLN A 447 -27.21 -15.82 23.43
CA GLN A 447 -26.39 -16.85 24.08
C GLN A 447 -24.89 -16.55 23.99
N ILE A 448 -24.42 -15.97 22.88
CA ILE A 448 -23.02 -15.57 22.69
C ILE A 448 -22.70 -14.42 23.64
N CYS A 449 -23.58 -13.42 23.71
CA CYS A 449 -23.48 -12.29 24.64
C CYS A 449 -23.36 -12.78 26.09
N GLN A 450 -24.24 -13.67 26.53
CA GLN A 450 -24.22 -14.16 27.91
C GLN A 450 -22.93 -14.92 28.26
N LYS A 451 -22.44 -15.79 27.37
CA LYS A 451 -21.20 -16.53 27.58
C LYS A 451 -19.99 -15.60 27.65
N PHE A 452 -19.89 -14.66 26.71
CA PHE A 452 -18.78 -13.70 26.70
C PHE A 452 -18.83 -12.73 27.88
N LEU A 453 -20.03 -12.28 28.27
CA LEU A 453 -20.22 -11.43 29.45
C LEU A 453 -19.80 -12.15 30.74
N GLY A 454 -20.12 -13.44 30.85
CA GLY A 454 -19.65 -14.27 31.97
C GLY A 454 -18.12 -14.40 32.00
N TYR A 455 -17.48 -14.62 30.85
CA TYR A 455 -16.03 -14.62 30.74
C TYR A 455 -15.40 -13.26 31.12
N LEU A 456 -16.00 -12.16 30.67
CA LEU A 456 -15.53 -10.79 30.92
C LEU A 456 -15.57 -10.43 32.42
N HIS A 457 -16.55 -10.98 33.16
CA HIS A 457 -16.71 -10.78 34.60
C HIS A 457 -15.99 -11.84 35.47
N GLU A 458 -15.17 -12.70 34.89
CA GLU A 458 -14.26 -13.51 35.69
C GLU A 458 -13.27 -12.61 36.46
N PRO A 459 -12.97 -12.86 37.75
CA PRO A 459 -12.24 -11.91 38.59
C PRO A 459 -10.88 -11.45 38.06
N ASP A 460 -10.12 -12.34 37.42
CA ASP A 460 -8.80 -12.02 36.87
C ASP A 460 -8.91 -11.26 35.55
N THR A 461 -9.86 -11.66 34.68
CA THR A 461 -10.15 -11.00 33.41
C THR A 461 -10.67 -9.58 33.63
N LEU A 462 -11.67 -9.41 34.50
CA LEU A 462 -12.28 -8.13 34.82
C LEU A 462 -11.22 -7.16 35.39
N PHE A 463 -10.40 -7.65 36.33
CA PHE A 463 -9.29 -6.87 36.87
C PHE A 463 -8.31 -6.44 35.77
N ALA A 464 -7.91 -7.35 34.89
CA ALA A 464 -6.96 -7.04 33.83
C ALA A 464 -7.50 -6.00 32.84
N VAL A 465 -8.74 -6.19 32.36
CA VAL A 465 -9.42 -5.26 31.46
C VAL A 465 -9.54 -3.88 32.10
N CYS A 466 -10.01 -3.79 33.35
CA CYS A 466 -10.13 -2.51 34.04
C CYS A 466 -8.76 -1.85 34.27
N ALA A 467 -7.71 -2.62 34.60
CA ALA A 467 -6.37 -2.07 34.82
C ALA A 467 -5.80 -1.41 33.54
N PHE A 468 -6.02 -2.01 32.37
CA PHE A 468 -5.61 -1.41 31.10
C PHE A 468 -6.42 -0.16 30.75
N LEU A 469 -7.75 -0.17 30.94
CA LEU A 469 -8.60 0.98 30.64
C LEU A 469 -8.37 2.16 31.60
N VAL A 470 -8.21 1.91 32.90
CA VAL A 470 -7.84 2.94 33.89
C VAL A 470 -6.43 3.45 33.61
N GLY A 471 -5.51 2.54 33.29
CA GLY A 471 -4.17 2.86 32.85
C GLY A 471 -4.18 3.80 31.66
N ASP A 472 -5.15 3.67 30.74
CA ASP A 472 -5.33 4.52 29.56
C ASP A 472 -6.19 5.78 29.74
N SER A 473 -6.89 5.90 30.88
CA SER A 473 -7.92 6.93 31.13
C SER A 473 -9.09 6.88 30.15
N ASP A 474 -9.49 5.67 29.74
CA ASP A 474 -10.65 5.45 28.89
C ASP A 474 -11.94 5.31 29.72
N ASP A 475 -12.40 6.45 30.24
CA ASP A 475 -13.58 6.53 31.11
C ASP A 475 -14.87 6.11 30.41
N ARG A 476 -14.93 6.26 29.07
CA ARG A 476 -16.13 5.90 28.28
C ARG A 476 -16.29 4.40 28.21
N THR A 477 -15.22 3.70 27.85
CA THR A 477 -15.23 2.23 27.77
C THR A 477 -15.40 1.62 29.17
N LEU A 478 -14.79 2.21 30.21
CA LEU A 478 -15.01 1.81 31.60
C LEU A 478 -16.48 1.96 32.03
N HIS A 479 -17.10 3.09 31.73
CA HIS A 479 -18.52 3.29 32.02
C HIS A 479 -19.38 2.29 31.23
N GLY A 480 -19.06 2.04 29.96
CA GLY A 480 -19.72 1.02 29.14
C GLY A 480 -19.68 -0.35 29.80
N LEU A 481 -18.50 -0.80 30.23
CA LEU A 481 -18.30 -2.06 30.93
C LEU A 481 -19.10 -2.14 32.23
N ALA A 482 -18.98 -1.11 33.07
CA ALA A 482 -19.70 -1.01 34.35
C ALA A 482 -21.22 -1.01 34.17
N SER A 483 -21.72 -0.45 33.06
CA SER A 483 -23.15 -0.41 32.75
C SER A 483 -23.71 -1.75 32.28
N LEU A 484 -22.87 -2.69 31.81
CA LEU A 484 -23.34 -3.98 31.32
C LEU A 484 -23.87 -4.89 32.44
N CYS A 485 -23.19 -4.92 33.59
CA CYS A 485 -23.57 -5.68 34.78
C CYS A 485 -23.09 -4.95 36.06
N PRO A 486 -23.76 -3.86 36.47
CA PRO A 486 -23.31 -3.06 37.62
C PRO A 486 -23.37 -3.83 38.95
N ASP A 487 -24.29 -4.79 39.07
CA ASP A 487 -24.51 -5.57 40.29
C ASP A 487 -23.68 -6.88 40.35
N ASP A 488 -22.72 -7.07 39.44
CA ASP A 488 -21.92 -8.30 39.39
C ASP A 488 -21.02 -8.46 40.63
N PRO A 489 -20.98 -9.65 41.27
CA PRO A 489 -20.19 -9.88 42.49
C PRO A 489 -18.67 -9.80 42.29
N ALA A 490 -18.17 -9.76 41.06
CA ALA A 490 -16.75 -9.58 40.77
C ALA A 490 -16.26 -8.14 40.99
N TRP A 491 -17.16 -7.14 40.97
CA TRP A 491 -16.79 -5.72 41.08
C TRP A 491 -16.05 -5.35 42.37
N PRO A 492 -16.49 -5.75 43.58
CA PRO A 492 -15.77 -5.43 44.81
C PRO A 492 -14.33 -5.94 44.81
N VAL A 493 -14.10 -7.15 44.29
CA VAL A 493 -12.76 -7.76 44.20
C VAL A 493 -11.90 -7.01 43.18
N CYS A 494 -12.46 -6.67 42.02
CA CYS A 494 -11.78 -5.89 40.99
C CYS A 494 -11.36 -4.50 41.50
N LEU A 495 -12.28 -3.76 42.11
CA LEU A 495 -12.02 -2.42 42.65
C LEU A 495 -10.96 -2.44 43.74
N GLN A 496 -10.96 -3.45 44.62
CA GLN A 496 -9.90 -3.61 45.62
C GLN A 496 -8.54 -3.80 44.94
N ARG A 497 -8.44 -4.74 43.99
CA ARG A 497 -7.18 -5.02 43.28
C ARG A 497 -6.68 -3.81 42.48
N LEU A 498 -7.57 -3.03 41.86
CA LEU A 498 -7.19 -1.80 41.14
C LEU A 498 -6.60 -0.72 42.05
N ARG A 499 -7.09 -0.59 43.29
CA ARG A 499 -6.55 0.34 44.30
C ARG A 499 -5.18 -0.10 44.81
N GLU A 500 -4.98 -1.41 44.94
CA GLU A 500 -3.72 -2.01 45.39
C GLU A 500 -2.67 -2.09 44.26
N TYR A 501 -3.09 -1.97 43.00
CA TYR A 501 -2.20 -2.05 41.84
C TYR A 501 -1.30 -0.81 41.73
N ALA A 502 0.02 -1.04 41.74
CA ALA A 502 1.02 0.00 41.61
C ALA A 502 1.23 0.38 40.14
N TYR A 503 0.50 1.39 39.66
CA TYR A 503 0.70 1.94 38.32
C TYR A 503 2.08 2.62 38.16
N PRO A 504 2.70 2.54 36.97
CA PRO A 504 3.97 3.19 36.69
C PRO A 504 3.92 4.71 36.97
N PRO A 505 4.98 5.31 37.54
CA PRO A 505 5.00 6.74 37.90
C PRO A 505 4.63 7.67 36.73
N ARG A 506 5.09 7.34 35.51
CA ARG A 506 4.77 8.11 34.29
C ARG A 506 3.28 8.21 33.99
N LEU A 507 2.51 7.16 34.30
CA LEU A 507 1.05 7.14 34.14
C LEU A 507 0.38 7.86 35.30
N SER A 508 0.80 7.57 36.53
CA SER A 508 0.26 8.20 37.75
C SER A 508 0.42 9.73 37.76
N ASP A 509 1.50 10.27 37.20
CA ASP A 509 1.76 11.71 37.13
C ASP A 509 1.00 12.42 36.00
N ARG A 510 0.63 11.69 34.94
CA ARG A 510 -0.05 12.25 33.76
C ARG A 510 -1.56 12.03 33.74
N ARG A 511 -2.05 10.98 34.41
CA ARG A 511 -3.43 10.50 34.36
C ARG A 511 -4.05 10.56 35.75
N ASN A 512 -5.27 11.07 35.87
CA ASN A 512 -5.99 11.21 37.15
C ASN A 512 -6.56 9.86 37.63
N ILE A 513 -5.69 8.85 37.79
CA ILE A 513 -6.07 7.49 38.18
C ILE A 513 -6.89 7.47 39.48
N PRO A 514 -6.51 8.19 40.56
CA PRO A 514 -7.31 8.21 41.79
C PRO A 514 -8.73 8.77 41.58
N GLY A 515 -8.87 9.78 40.72
CA GLY A 515 -10.19 10.34 40.37
C GLY A 515 -11.05 9.35 39.60
N ILE A 516 -10.48 8.71 38.56
CA ILE A 516 -11.17 7.70 37.76
C ILE A 516 -11.67 6.54 38.64
N LEU A 517 -10.83 6.05 39.56
CA LEU A 517 -11.20 4.97 40.48
C LEU A 517 -12.29 5.40 41.47
N ALA A 518 -12.26 6.64 41.95
CA ALA A 518 -13.29 7.17 42.85
C ALA A 518 -14.65 7.31 42.13
N ASP A 519 -14.64 7.82 40.90
CA ASP A 519 -15.87 7.97 40.11
C ASP A 519 -16.45 6.61 39.70
N LEU A 520 -15.60 5.65 39.29
CA LEU A 520 -16.02 4.28 39.00
C LEU A 520 -16.59 3.58 40.25
N THR A 521 -15.95 3.74 41.40
CA THR A 521 -16.46 3.19 42.67
C THR A 521 -17.85 3.73 42.98
N THR A 522 -18.02 5.06 42.89
CA THR A 522 -19.29 5.72 43.17
C THR A 522 -20.40 5.24 42.22
N PHE A 523 -20.05 5.03 40.95
CA PHE A 523 -20.98 4.54 39.93
C PHE A 523 -21.46 3.11 40.23
N ILE A 524 -20.56 2.18 40.58
CA ILE A 524 -20.90 0.80 40.92
C ILE A 524 -21.70 0.73 42.23
N GLU A 525 -21.27 1.45 43.28
CA GLU A 525 -22.00 1.51 44.56
C GLU A 525 -23.40 2.13 44.41
N GLY A 526 -23.57 3.02 43.44
CA GLY A 526 -24.87 3.60 43.06
C GLY A 526 -25.74 2.71 42.17
N GLY A 527 -25.37 1.44 41.93
CA GLY A 527 -26.13 0.51 41.09
C GLY A 527 -26.12 0.88 39.60
N GLY A 528 -25.03 1.50 39.11
CA GLY A 528 -24.91 1.94 37.73
C GLY A 528 -25.63 3.26 37.41
N VAL A 529 -25.97 4.06 38.43
CA VAL A 529 -26.64 5.36 38.27
C VAL A 529 -25.65 6.49 38.53
N GLY A 530 -25.28 7.25 37.49
CA GLY A 530 -24.36 8.39 37.62
C GLY A 530 -23.92 9.04 36.29
N SER A 531 -23.12 10.09 36.38
CA SER A 531 -22.57 10.83 35.22
C SER A 531 -21.17 10.37 34.78
N PHE A 532 -20.58 9.39 35.46
CA PHE A 532 -19.26 8.84 35.14
C PHE A 532 -19.20 8.43 33.66
N GLY A 533 -18.16 8.84 32.92
CA GLY A 533 -17.92 8.44 31.53
C GLY A 533 -19.00 8.79 30.48
N ARG A 534 -20.10 9.48 30.83
CA ARG A 534 -21.14 9.87 29.87
C ARG A 534 -20.70 11.05 29.00
N THR A 535 -20.67 10.85 27.68
CA THR A 535 -20.70 11.98 26.73
C THR A 535 -22.07 12.64 26.77
N ALA A 536 -22.11 13.98 26.83
CA ALA A 536 -23.35 14.73 26.64
C ALA A 536 -24.06 14.26 25.35
N PRO A 537 -25.40 14.10 25.37
CA PRO A 537 -26.12 13.62 24.20
C PRO A 537 -25.83 14.57 23.02
N SER A 538 -25.44 13.99 21.88
CA SER A 538 -25.32 14.75 20.64
C SER A 538 -26.69 15.42 20.34
N GLY A 539 -26.69 16.63 19.81
CA GLY A 539 -27.90 17.45 19.62
C GLY A 539 -29.03 16.81 18.79
N ALA A 540 -28.83 15.60 18.24
CA ALA A 540 -29.87 14.81 17.60
C ALA A 540 -30.89 14.21 18.60
N GLU A 541 -30.50 13.90 19.84
CA GLU A 541 -31.41 13.34 20.85
C GLU A 541 -32.23 14.41 21.59
N GLN A 542 -31.74 15.66 21.65
CA GLN A 542 -32.53 16.78 22.19
C GLN A 542 -33.65 17.24 21.26
N ILE A 543 -33.63 16.87 19.97
CA ILE A 543 -34.69 17.20 19.01
C ILE A 543 -35.84 16.19 19.07
N ALA A 544 -35.64 15.01 19.67
CA ALA A 544 -36.67 13.98 19.79
C ALA A 544 -37.69 14.22 20.93
N GLN A 545 -37.49 15.27 21.75
CA GLN A 545 -38.41 15.65 22.83
C GLN A 545 -39.04 17.04 22.64
N VAL A 546 -39.16 17.54 21.41
CA VAL A 546 -39.96 18.73 21.14
C VAL A 546 -41.30 18.32 20.52
N ASP A 547 -42.35 18.70 21.25
CA ASP A 547 -43.78 18.50 21.05
C ASP A 547 -44.32 18.45 19.62
N ASP A 548 -45.35 17.62 19.49
CA ASP A 548 -46.10 17.20 18.31
C ASP A 548 -47.12 18.27 17.82
N SER A 549 -46.72 19.54 17.74
CA SER A 549 -47.63 20.60 17.26
C SER A 549 -46.93 21.80 16.59
N SER A 550 -46.48 21.62 15.35
CA SER A 550 -46.20 22.76 14.46
C SER A 550 -46.19 22.31 13.00
N VAL A 551 -47.32 22.54 12.34
CA VAL A 551 -47.57 22.37 10.91
C VAL A 551 -46.69 23.34 10.09
N ASP A 552 -46.06 22.79 9.05
CA ASP A 552 -45.41 23.46 7.90
C ASP A 552 -44.32 24.52 8.19
N SER A 553 -43.06 24.07 8.22
CA SER A 553 -41.88 24.94 8.02
C SER A 553 -41.04 24.48 6.82
N PRO A 554 -40.73 25.36 5.84
CA PRO A 554 -40.16 24.98 4.54
C PRO A 554 -38.61 24.90 4.55
N LYS A 555 -38.00 24.18 5.49
CA LYS A 555 -36.52 24.12 5.60
C LYS A 555 -35.84 22.79 5.27
N ASP A 556 -36.57 21.71 4.98
CA ASP A 556 -35.96 20.41 4.65
C ASP A 556 -36.51 19.79 3.36
N THR A 557 -36.01 20.27 2.22
CA THR A 557 -36.37 19.79 0.87
C THR A 557 -35.98 18.32 0.65
N TRP A 558 -34.85 17.88 1.24
CA TRP A 558 -34.33 16.51 1.07
C TRP A 558 -35.10 15.47 1.89
N ARG A 559 -35.48 15.81 3.12
CA ARG A 559 -36.26 14.93 4.01
C ARG A 559 -37.67 14.68 3.46
N ASN A 560 -38.25 15.69 2.81
CA ASN A 560 -39.54 15.58 2.12
C ASN A 560 -39.45 14.79 0.81
N ALA A 561 -38.33 14.86 0.09
CA ALA A 561 -38.09 14.03 -1.09
C ALA A 561 -37.95 12.55 -0.72
N TRP A 562 -37.18 12.22 0.32
CA TRP A 562 -36.99 10.86 0.78
C TRP A 562 -38.28 10.21 1.28
N ARG A 563 -39.11 10.94 2.05
CA ARG A 563 -40.43 10.45 2.48
C ARG A 563 -41.43 10.25 1.32
N ARG A 564 -41.35 11.06 0.26
CA ARG A 564 -42.18 10.86 -0.96
C ARG A 564 -41.76 9.61 -1.72
N VAL A 565 -40.47 9.35 -1.85
CA VAL A 565 -39.93 8.13 -2.45
C VAL A 565 -40.33 6.91 -1.63
N GLN A 566 -40.24 7.00 -0.29
CA GLN A 566 -40.63 5.91 0.59
C GLN A 566 -42.13 5.57 0.48
N ARG A 567 -43.02 6.57 0.38
CA ARG A 567 -44.46 6.34 0.14
C ARG A 567 -44.76 5.72 -1.22
N TYR A 568 -43.97 6.02 -2.25
CA TYR A 568 -44.11 5.37 -3.56
C TYR A 568 -43.67 3.90 -3.52
N ILE A 569 -42.67 3.57 -2.70
CA ILE A 569 -42.16 2.21 -2.53
C ILE A 569 -43.12 1.35 -1.69
N THR A 570 -43.71 1.90 -0.63
CA THR A 570 -44.60 1.14 0.26
C THR A 570 -46.05 1.04 -0.23
N ASN A 571 -46.54 1.98 -1.03
CA ASN A 571 -47.91 1.91 -1.58
C ASN A 571 -48.03 1.05 -2.86
N GLY A 572 -46.93 0.47 -3.35
CA GLY A 572 -46.94 -0.42 -4.52
C GLY A 572 -47.27 -1.90 -4.23
N ALA A 573 -47.53 -2.26 -2.96
CA ALA A 573 -47.60 -3.67 -2.53
C ALA A 573 -48.97 -4.14 -2.00
N ALA A 574 -50.06 -3.38 -2.14
CA ALA A 574 -51.40 -3.86 -1.77
C ALA A 574 -52.54 -3.21 -2.60
N HIS A 575 -53.41 -4.06 -3.18
CA HIS A 575 -54.54 -3.82 -4.10
C HIS A 575 -54.14 -3.55 -5.57
N GLU A 576 -54.65 -4.24 -6.61
CA GLU A 576 -55.83 -5.10 -6.72
C GLU A 576 -55.78 -5.90 -8.03
N ASP A 577 -56.13 -7.20 -7.97
CA ASP A 577 -56.71 -7.93 -9.11
C ASP A 577 -58.10 -7.34 -9.40
N MET A 578 -58.32 -6.76 -10.58
CA MET A 578 -59.65 -6.68 -11.20
C MET A 578 -59.57 -6.77 -12.73
N ALA A 579 -60.04 -7.93 -13.22
CA ALA A 579 -60.86 -8.16 -14.41
C ALA A 579 -60.44 -7.54 -15.78
N LEU A 580 -60.01 -8.43 -16.67
CA LEU A 580 -60.20 -8.34 -18.12
C LEU A 580 -61.69 -8.28 -18.47
N SER A 581 -62.13 -7.27 -19.25
CA SER A 581 -63.02 -7.47 -20.42
C SER A 581 -63.37 -6.16 -21.16
N SER A 582 -62.82 -6.05 -22.38
CA SER A 582 -63.52 -5.82 -23.66
C SER A 582 -64.16 -4.46 -24.04
N ILE A 583 -63.85 -4.06 -25.30
CA ILE A 583 -64.59 -3.21 -26.28
C ILE A 583 -64.34 -1.68 -26.15
N GLY A 584 -63.99 -0.91 -27.20
CA GLY A 584 -63.86 -1.18 -28.63
C GLY A 584 -63.39 0.06 -29.43
N THR A 585 -63.04 -0.20 -30.68
CA THR A 585 -62.82 0.70 -31.85
C THR A 585 -63.61 2.01 -31.89
N VAL A 586 -62.96 3.13 -32.25
CA VAL A 586 -62.84 3.74 -33.61
C VAL A 586 -61.67 4.72 -33.58
#